data_AF-A0A2G2MPE6-F1
#
_entry.id   AF-A0A2G2MPE6-F1
#
_cell.length_a   1.000
_cell.length_b   1.000
_cell.length_c   1.000
_cell.angle_alpha   90.00
_cell.angle_beta   90.00
_cell.angle_gamma   90.00
#
_symmetry.space_group_name_H-M   'P 1'
#
loop_
_entity.id
_entity.type
_entity.pdbx_description
1 polymer ?
#
loop_
_entity_poly.entity_id
_entity_poly.type
_entity_poly.pdbx_seq_one_letter_code
_entity_poly.pdbx_strand_id
1 'polypeptide(L)'
;MKVNKELSIYKDTKRNDKCPCGSGKIFKKCCMKEYRESKKELTTTVKVSSYTPLQPLSKSKKEAFTRLYQDLLIFSNQYENGFDAVYLESEDEQTTTFLARQRDYFYKNADDVIDAFIEAKDLSPEERSILEGLREAEFDNFYLLSYSEHSAVLMDSNEKLYNIQALHSSFEDIFQSKSKYQLLRTSLMPYGDYYISDGLYTGTDKLPAEVEHSLDQVAYRNPIIHYNRLNKLINIPLVLNFAIFCAVDHFKEMEDMILKNIPLKFSEGLISLFDNEYSHRINIISSFLRSTDLSYELNNDKGEQILSHIIGGASVINFELGNKTDAIPYEVLKKFYVQKPIDKSQSFNSYNKAINKDPLAKMVSTYSSFYTVLGIAHIDEDKIDDFYDNLEIFNTKKKREELSVGMENLFDELSEKAGFEITPVFLGAGEDLDSIYTEIELYREYMQDHSTGTLKECKIYSINKNER
;
A
#
# COMPACT_ATOMS: atom_id res chain seq x y z
N MET A 1 14.07 -29.73 -12.23
CA MET A 1 15.21 -29.04 -11.57
C MET A 1 15.29 -27.63 -12.13
N LYS A 2 14.82 -26.62 -11.39
CA LYS A 2 15.09 -25.21 -11.75
C LYS A 2 16.57 -24.97 -11.46
N VAL A 3 17.36 -24.68 -12.49
CA VAL A 3 18.76 -24.28 -12.32
C VAL A 3 18.72 -22.89 -11.67
N ASN A 4 19.17 -22.79 -10.42
CA ASN A 4 19.45 -21.51 -9.76
C ASN A 4 20.58 -20.83 -10.55
N LYS A 5 20.22 -20.06 -11.59
CA LYS A 5 21.18 -19.18 -12.27
C LYS A 5 21.55 -18.08 -11.29
N GLU A 6 22.85 -17.91 -11.03
CA GLU A 6 23.36 -16.80 -10.24
C GLU A 6 22.92 -15.47 -10.88
N LEU A 7 22.04 -14.74 -10.19
CA LEU A 7 21.49 -13.46 -10.66
C LEU A 7 22.52 -12.32 -10.63
N SER A 8 23.64 -12.52 -9.95
CA SER A 8 24.73 -11.56 -9.82
C SER A 8 25.29 -11.13 -11.18
N ILE A 9 25.27 -12.01 -12.19
CA ILE A 9 25.80 -11.72 -13.53
C ILE A 9 25.02 -10.62 -14.27
N TYR A 10 23.80 -10.32 -13.84
CA TYR A 10 22.93 -9.34 -14.50
C TYR A 10 22.96 -7.96 -13.83
N LYS A 11 23.57 -7.82 -12.64
CA LYS A 11 23.46 -6.64 -11.78
C LYS A 11 23.87 -5.33 -12.48
N ASP A 12 24.89 -5.38 -13.32
CA ASP A 12 25.44 -4.20 -14.02
C ASP A 12 25.03 -4.12 -15.50
N THR A 13 24.11 -4.97 -15.96
CA THR A 13 23.72 -5.05 -17.38
C THR A 13 22.62 -4.06 -17.73
N LYS A 14 22.87 -3.15 -18.69
CA LYS A 14 21.84 -2.21 -19.14
C LYS A 14 20.85 -2.86 -20.12
N ARG A 15 19.64 -2.30 -20.20
CA ARG A 15 18.51 -2.80 -21.02
C ARG A 15 18.89 -3.11 -22.48
N ASN A 16 19.77 -2.31 -23.08
CA ASN A 16 20.18 -2.45 -24.48
C ASN A 16 21.55 -3.13 -24.67
N ASP A 17 22.20 -3.59 -23.59
CA ASP A 17 23.46 -4.31 -23.70
C ASP A 17 23.24 -5.74 -24.21
N LYS A 18 24.30 -6.40 -24.67
CA LYS A 18 24.26 -7.83 -24.97
C LYS A 18 24.01 -8.61 -23.67
N CYS A 19 23.14 -9.60 -23.74
CA CYS A 19 22.75 -10.38 -22.57
C CYS A 19 23.94 -11.21 -22.05
N PRO A 20 24.29 -11.12 -20.74
CA PRO A 20 25.40 -11.85 -20.13
C PRO A 20 25.26 -13.37 -20.17
N CYS A 21 24.06 -13.89 -20.45
CA CYS A 21 23.83 -15.33 -20.55
C CYS A 21 24.51 -16.00 -21.77
N GLY A 22 25.19 -15.21 -22.62
CA GLY A 22 25.94 -15.72 -23.78
C GLY A 22 25.08 -15.93 -25.03
N SER A 23 23.78 -15.62 -25.00
CA SER A 23 22.88 -15.82 -26.16
C SER A 23 23.14 -14.91 -27.35
N GLY A 24 23.96 -13.86 -27.17
CA GLY A 24 24.22 -12.83 -28.17
C GLY A 24 23.04 -11.88 -28.43
N LYS A 25 21.86 -12.13 -27.83
CA LYS A 25 20.68 -11.27 -27.91
C LYS A 25 20.83 -10.04 -26.99
N ILE A 26 20.09 -8.99 -27.29
CA ILE A 26 19.97 -7.81 -26.41
C ILE A 26 19.26 -8.22 -25.11
N PHE A 27 19.72 -7.74 -23.96
CA PHE A 27 19.24 -8.14 -22.63
C PHE A 27 17.72 -8.07 -22.49
N LYS A 28 17.10 -6.96 -22.93
CA LYS A 28 15.63 -6.78 -22.92
C LYS A 28 14.83 -7.83 -23.71
N LYS A 29 15.44 -8.46 -24.72
CA LYS A 29 14.83 -9.51 -25.57
C LYS A 29 15.25 -10.92 -25.14
N CYS A 30 15.93 -11.06 -24.01
CA CYS A 30 16.48 -12.32 -23.54
C CYS A 30 16.13 -12.51 -22.06
N CYS A 31 17.10 -12.47 -21.16
CA CYS A 31 16.91 -12.80 -19.75
C CYS A 31 16.33 -11.66 -18.91
N MET A 32 15.95 -10.51 -19.49
CA MET A 32 15.41 -9.41 -18.69
C MET A 32 14.07 -9.76 -18.02
N LYS A 33 13.24 -10.60 -18.66
CA LYS A 33 12.01 -11.12 -18.04
C LYS A 33 12.34 -12.02 -16.84
N GLU A 34 13.18 -13.05 -17.04
CA GLU A 34 13.63 -13.96 -15.99
C GLU A 34 14.35 -13.22 -14.83
N TYR A 35 15.17 -12.22 -15.15
CA TYR A 35 15.85 -11.38 -14.15
C TYR A 35 14.87 -10.55 -13.34
N ARG A 36 13.83 -9.96 -13.97
CA ARG A 36 12.76 -9.26 -13.26
C ARG A 36 11.97 -10.22 -12.38
N GLU A 37 11.56 -11.38 -12.89
CA GLU A 37 10.78 -12.39 -12.15
C GLU A 37 11.54 -12.98 -10.95
N SER A 38 12.84 -13.21 -11.09
CA SER A 38 13.67 -13.71 -9.98
C SER A 38 14.03 -12.63 -8.97
N LYS A 39 14.18 -11.37 -9.42
CA LYS A 39 14.25 -10.23 -8.50
C LYS A 39 12.92 -10.05 -7.77
N LYS A 40 11.78 -10.33 -8.43
CA LYS A 40 10.45 -10.44 -7.80
C LYS A 40 10.47 -11.52 -6.73
N GLU A 41 10.88 -12.77 -6.98
CA GLU A 41 10.93 -13.82 -5.93
C GLU A 41 11.76 -13.42 -4.69
N LEU A 42 12.82 -12.61 -4.88
CA LEU A 42 13.63 -12.03 -3.80
C LEU A 42 13.00 -10.80 -3.10
N THR A 43 12.05 -10.10 -3.74
CA THR A 43 11.33 -8.96 -3.18
C THR A 43 9.88 -9.26 -2.76
N THR A 44 9.26 -10.34 -3.28
CA THR A 44 7.88 -10.76 -3.04
C THR A 44 7.70 -11.55 -1.74
N THR A 45 8.78 -11.90 -1.04
CA THR A 45 8.67 -12.34 0.37
C THR A 45 8.34 -11.18 1.31
N VAL A 46 8.43 -9.92 0.85
CA VAL A 46 7.78 -8.81 1.54
C VAL A 46 6.38 -8.68 0.98
N LYS A 47 5.45 -9.50 1.51
CA LYS A 47 4.01 -9.31 1.29
C LYS A 47 3.67 -7.86 1.65
N VAL A 48 3.45 -7.03 0.63
CA VAL A 48 3.06 -5.63 0.75
C VAL A 48 1.61 -5.60 1.21
N SER A 49 1.38 -5.82 2.51
CA SER A 49 0.07 -5.62 3.15
C SER A 49 -0.22 -4.14 3.15
N SER A 50 -1.28 -3.71 2.45
CA SER A 50 -1.68 -2.32 2.40
C SER A 50 -2.99 -2.08 3.14
N TYR A 51 -2.89 -1.30 4.22
CA TYR A 51 -3.76 -0.17 4.56
C TYR A 51 -5.25 -0.27 4.18
N THR A 52 -6.02 -1.03 4.97
CA THR A 52 -7.34 -0.52 5.35
C THR A 52 -7.14 0.03 6.76
N PRO A 53 -7.31 1.33 6.98
CA PRO A 53 -7.22 1.90 8.32
C PRO A 53 -8.07 1.10 9.29
N LEU A 54 -7.39 0.50 10.26
CA LEU A 54 -8.03 -0.27 11.30
C LEU A 54 -9.02 0.66 12.03
N GLN A 55 -10.30 0.26 12.07
CA GLN A 55 -11.28 0.99 12.87
C GLN A 55 -10.77 1.05 14.31
N PRO A 56 -10.72 2.24 14.95
CA PRO A 56 -10.25 2.35 16.32
C PRO A 56 -10.97 1.35 17.22
N LEU A 57 -10.23 0.75 18.17
CA LEU A 57 -10.84 -0.19 19.12
C LEU A 57 -12.05 0.44 19.81
N SER A 58 -13.14 -0.31 19.89
CA SER A 58 -14.33 0.16 20.60
C SER A 58 -13.99 0.41 22.08
N LYS A 59 -14.69 1.36 22.69
CA LYS A 59 -14.53 1.66 24.12
C LYS A 59 -14.66 0.40 24.99
N SER A 60 -15.63 -0.47 24.67
CA SER A 60 -15.85 -1.74 25.39
C SER A 60 -14.64 -2.68 25.31
N LYS A 61 -14.03 -2.83 24.12
CA LYS A 61 -12.84 -3.67 23.93
C LYS A 61 -11.62 -3.14 24.67
N LYS A 62 -11.47 -1.82 24.70
CA LYS A 62 -10.40 -1.14 25.46
C LYS A 62 -10.57 -1.39 26.96
N GLU A 63 -11.78 -1.20 27.49
CA GLU A 63 -12.10 -1.43 28.91
C GLU A 63 -11.93 -2.91 29.32
N ALA A 64 -12.39 -3.84 28.47
CA ALA A 64 -12.25 -5.28 28.73
C ALA A 64 -10.77 -5.70 28.84
N PHE A 65 -9.94 -5.29 27.88
CA PHE A 65 -8.50 -5.56 27.92
C PHE A 65 -7.85 -4.98 29.18
N THR A 66 -8.10 -3.70 29.45
CA THR A 66 -7.44 -2.96 30.54
C THR A 66 -7.73 -3.58 31.89
N ARG A 67 -9.00 -3.90 32.15
CA ARG A 67 -9.43 -4.54 33.40
C ARG A 67 -8.75 -5.89 33.57
N LEU A 68 -8.78 -6.74 32.54
CA LEU A 68 -8.18 -8.06 32.60
C LEU A 68 -6.66 -7.99 32.80
N TYR A 69 -5.99 -7.10 32.10
CA TYR A 69 -4.54 -6.94 32.20
C TYR A 69 -4.10 -6.43 33.58
N GLN A 70 -4.83 -5.47 34.16
CA GLN A 70 -4.58 -5.02 35.53
C GLN A 70 -4.75 -6.15 36.55
N ASP A 71 -5.86 -6.89 36.44
CA ASP A 71 -6.12 -8.08 37.28
C ASP A 71 -5.00 -9.12 37.15
N LEU A 72 -4.50 -9.33 35.93
CA LEU A 72 -3.43 -10.28 35.64
C LEU A 72 -2.09 -9.82 36.22
N LEU A 73 -1.75 -8.53 36.15
CA LEU A 73 -0.52 -8.02 36.76
C LEU A 73 -0.56 -8.12 38.29
N ILE A 74 -1.72 -7.85 38.92
CA ILE A 74 -1.91 -8.06 40.36
C ILE A 74 -1.72 -9.55 40.71
N PHE A 75 -2.37 -10.44 39.96
CA PHE A 75 -2.23 -11.88 40.17
C PHE A 75 -0.80 -12.36 39.93
N SER A 76 -0.12 -11.83 38.92
CA SER A 76 1.28 -12.14 38.62
C SER A 76 2.18 -11.79 39.81
N ASN A 77 1.87 -10.70 40.52
CA ASN A 77 2.61 -10.33 41.73
C ASN A 77 2.36 -11.30 42.89
N GLN A 78 1.10 -11.71 43.09
CA GLN A 78 0.74 -12.72 44.09
C GLN A 78 1.40 -14.07 43.79
N TYR A 79 1.44 -14.44 42.51
CA TYR A 79 2.08 -15.66 42.00
C TYR A 79 3.60 -15.64 42.23
N GLU A 80 4.28 -14.52 41.93
CA GLU A 80 5.72 -14.35 42.18
C GLU A 80 6.07 -14.49 43.67
N ASN A 81 5.27 -13.87 44.55
CA ASN A 81 5.63 -13.70 45.95
C ASN A 81 5.01 -14.75 46.88
N GLY A 82 4.01 -15.52 46.43
CA GLY A 82 3.33 -16.53 47.22
C GLY A 82 2.44 -15.97 48.34
N PHE A 83 2.06 -14.68 48.27
CA PHE A 83 1.19 -14.01 49.24
C PHE A 83 0.07 -13.25 48.52
N ASP A 84 -1.11 -13.19 49.14
CA ASP A 84 -2.30 -12.54 48.57
C ASP A 84 -2.24 -11.00 48.57
N ALA A 85 -1.36 -10.40 49.40
CA ALA A 85 -1.31 -8.96 49.60
C ALA A 85 -0.24 -8.28 48.74
N VAL A 86 -0.64 -7.26 47.97
CA VAL A 86 0.27 -6.34 47.27
C VAL A 86 0.60 -5.18 48.20
N TYR A 87 1.87 -5.05 48.60
CA TYR A 87 2.34 -3.93 49.39
C TYR A 87 2.91 -2.84 48.47
N LEU A 88 2.21 -1.69 48.40
CA LEU A 88 2.74 -0.47 47.78
C LEU A 88 3.28 0.43 48.91
N GLU A 89 4.57 0.70 48.93
CA GLU A 89 5.24 1.45 50.00
C GLU A 89 5.13 3.00 49.86
N SER A 90 4.57 3.55 48.77
CA SER A 90 4.09 4.94 48.64
C SER A 90 3.35 5.18 47.29
N GLU A 91 2.47 6.19 47.19
CA GLU A 91 1.42 6.28 46.15
C GLU A 91 1.89 6.49 44.68
N ASP A 92 2.82 7.41 44.37
CA ASP A 92 3.01 7.83 42.96
C ASP A 92 4.28 7.29 42.29
N GLU A 93 5.45 7.40 42.92
CA GLU A 93 6.74 7.02 42.29
C GLU A 93 6.95 5.48 42.26
N GLN A 94 6.23 4.77 43.13
CA GLN A 94 6.30 3.31 43.20
C GLN A 94 5.31 2.61 42.30
N THR A 95 4.18 3.21 41.94
CA THR A 95 3.20 2.55 41.06
C THR A 95 3.81 2.27 39.69
N THR A 96 4.51 3.24 39.09
CA THR A 96 5.21 3.05 37.81
C THR A 96 6.33 2.02 37.92
N THR A 97 7.11 2.06 39.01
CA THR A 97 8.21 1.11 39.26
C THR A 97 7.69 -0.31 39.49
N PHE A 98 6.60 -0.45 40.24
CA PHE A 98 5.89 -1.70 40.48
C PHE A 98 5.37 -2.28 39.18
N LEU A 99 4.65 -1.48 38.38
CA LEU A 99 4.11 -1.91 37.09
C LEU A 99 5.23 -2.34 36.14
N ALA A 100 6.33 -1.57 36.05
CA ALA A 100 7.46 -1.92 35.20
C ALA A 100 8.12 -3.25 35.64
N ARG A 101 8.35 -3.43 36.94
CA ARG A 101 8.92 -4.67 37.49
C ARG A 101 7.98 -5.86 37.26
N GLN A 102 6.70 -5.69 37.57
CA GLN A 102 5.72 -6.76 37.48
C GLN A 102 5.44 -7.14 36.03
N ARG A 103 5.43 -6.16 35.12
CA ARG A 103 5.36 -6.38 33.69
C ARG A 103 6.54 -7.23 33.20
N ASP A 104 7.76 -6.86 33.60
CA ASP A 104 8.96 -7.61 33.22
C ASP A 104 8.96 -9.04 33.78
N TYR A 105 8.44 -9.25 35.00
CA TYR A 105 8.24 -10.59 35.56
C TYR A 105 7.19 -11.38 34.79
N PHE A 106 6.03 -10.76 34.54
CA PHE A 106 4.91 -11.36 33.83
C PHE A 106 5.34 -11.91 32.46
N TYR A 107 5.94 -11.08 31.60
CA TYR A 107 6.33 -11.54 30.25
C TYR A 107 7.45 -12.59 30.25
N LYS A 108 8.27 -12.68 31.32
CA LYS A 108 9.25 -13.75 31.47
C LYS A 108 8.64 -15.09 31.88
N ASN A 109 7.45 -15.06 32.48
CA ASN A 109 6.77 -16.24 33.04
C ASN A 109 5.30 -16.29 32.55
N ALA A 110 5.04 -15.84 31.32
CA ALA A 110 3.68 -15.57 30.85
C ALA A 110 2.82 -16.85 30.85
N ASP A 111 3.36 -17.96 30.35
CA ASP A 111 2.68 -19.25 30.31
C ASP A 111 2.22 -19.70 31.71
N ASP A 112 3.15 -19.80 32.66
CA ASP A 112 2.88 -20.27 34.02
C ASP A 112 1.89 -19.37 34.77
N VAL A 113 2.04 -18.04 34.63
CA VAL A 113 1.15 -17.08 35.29
C VAL A 113 -0.25 -17.12 34.68
N ILE A 114 -0.36 -17.23 33.35
CA ILE A 114 -1.66 -17.30 32.66
C ILE A 114 -2.38 -18.60 33.00
N ASP A 115 -1.67 -19.73 33.02
CA ASP A 115 -2.26 -21.04 33.36
C ASP A 115 -2.81 -21.02 34.80
N ALA A 116 -2.01 -20.53 35.75
CA ALA A 116 -2.46 -20.36 37.13
C ALA A 116 -3.64 -19.37 37.25
N PHE A 117 -3.67 -18.30 36.46
CA PHE A 117 -4.77 -17.35 36.44
C PHE A 117 -6.06 -17.97 35.88
N ILE A 118 -5.96 -18.80 34.84
CA ILE A 118 -7.08 -19.55 34.26
C ILE A 118 -7.62 -20.59 35.25
N GLU A 119 -6.75 -21.24 36.02
CA GLU A 119 -7.17 -22.18 37.07
C GLU A 119 -7.86 -21.47 38.24
N ALA A 120 -7.42 -20.26 38.58
CA ALA A 120 -7.92 -19.48 39.71
C ALA A 120 -9.23 -18.72 39.43
N LYS A 121 -9.54 -18.41 38.16
CA LYS A 121 -10.69 -17.58 37.78
C LYS A 121 -11.59 -18.24 36.73
N ASP A 122 -12.89 -18.04 36.86
CA ASP A 122 -13.83 -18.36 35.78
C ASP A 122 -13.81 -17.22 34.75
N LEU A 123 -13.32 -17.52 33.56
CA LEU A 123 -13.05 -16.54 32.50
C LEU A 123 -14.02 -16.70 31.35
N SER A 124 -14.55 -15.58 30.87
CA SER A 124 -15.35 -15.52 29.65
C SER A 124 -14.54 -15.90 28.40
N PRO A 125 -15.19 -16.29 27.29
CA PRO A 125 -14.50 -16.59 26.04
C PRO A 125 -13.65 -15.42 25.51
N GLU A 126 -14.11 -14.17 25.71
CA GLU A 126 -13.37 -12.97 25.32
C GLU A 126 -12.10 -12.79 26.17
N GLU A 127 -12.21 -12.95 27.50
CA GLU A 127 -11.05 -12.88 28.39
C GLU A 127 -10.02 -13.97 28.08
N ARG A 128 -10.47 -15.20 27.79
CA ARG A 128 -9.56 -16.27 27.34
C ARG A 128 -8.86 -15.90 26.04
N SER A 129 -9.57 -15.31 25.08
CA SER A 129 -8.95 -14.84 23.84
C SER A 129 -7.91 -13.74 24.07
N ILE A 130 -8.09 -12.88 25.06
CA ILE A 130 -7.10 -11.86 25.45
C ILE A 130 -5.87 -12.53 26.08
N LEU A 131 -6.06 -13.49 26.98
CA LEU A 131 -4.95 -14.21 27.62
C LEU A 131 -4.12 -14.99 26.60
N GLU A 132 -4.74 -15.64 25.62
CA GLU A 132 -4.01 -16.26 24.51
C GLU A 132 -3.20 -15.23 23.72
N GLY A 133 -3.75 -14.03 23.49
CA GLY A 133 -3.01 -12.96 22.84
C GLY A 133 -1.82 -12.46 23.67
N LEU A 134 -1.97 -12.36 24.99
CA LEU A 134 -0.89 -12.02 25.91
C LEU A 134 0.20 -13.10 25.96
N ARG A 135 -0.17 -14.37 25.81
CA ARG A 135 0.77 -15.49 25.69
C ARG A 135 1.62 -15.40 24.42
N GLU A 136 1.00 -14.99 23.32
CA GLU A 136 1.65 -14.77 22.02
C GLU A 136 2.40 -13.41 21.92
N ALA A 137 2.36 -12.58 22.97
CA ALA A 137 2.89 -11.23 22.92
C ALA A 137 4.42 -11.18 22.77
N GLU A 138 4.89 -10.28 21.91
CA GLU A 138 6.31 -9.99 21.74
C GLU A 138 6.72 -8.85 22.69
N PHE A 139 7.50 -9.17 23.73
CA PHE A 139 8.02 -8.20 24.69
C PHE A 139 9.50 -7.88 24.44
N ASP A 140 9.76 -6.88 23.60
CA ASP A 140 11.11 -6.50 23.16
C ASP A 140 11.23 -4.98 22.93
N ASN A 141 12.33 -4.56 22.32
CA ASN A 141 12.59 -3.22 21.85
C ASN A 141 12.15 -3.08 20.40
N PHE A 142 11.45 -1.99 20.12
CA PHE A 142 10.90 -1.64 18.83
C PHE A 142 11.28 -0.21 18.48
N TYR A 143 11.51 0.05 17.21
CA TYR A 143 11.66 1.40 16.68
C TYR A 143 10.29 1.99 16.36
N LEU A 144 9.93 3.09 17.00
CA LEU A 144 8.80 3.92 16.61
C LEU A 144 9.16 4.69 15.35
N LEU A 145 8.46 4.37 14.27
CA LEU A 145 8.72 4.91 12.93
C LEU A 145 7.82 6.09 12.58
N SER A 146 6.54 6.00 12.95
CA SER A 146 5.53 7.04 12.74
C SER A 146 4.35 6.80 13.66
N TYR A 147 3.60 7.85 13.98
CA TYR A 147 2.37 7.74 14.76
C TYR A 147 1.40 8.88 14.41
N SER A 148 0.13 8.64 14.71
CA SER A 148 -0.98 9.59 14.67
C SER A 148 -1.82 9.46 15.93
N GLU A 149 -2.95 10.16 16.04
CA GLU A 149 -3.80 10.12 17.24
C GLU A 149 -4.17 8.68 17.67
N HIS A 150 -4.45 7.78 16.73
CA HIS A 150 -5.00 6.45 17.03
C HIS A 150 -4.10 5.27 16.66
N SER A 151 -3.06 5.49 15.86
CA SER A 151 -2.22 4.41 15.35
C SER A 151 -0.74 4.76 15.43
N ALA A 152 0.09 3.74 15.63
CA ALA A 152 1.54 3.87 15.55
C ALA A 152 2.14 2.71 14.78
N VAL A 153 3.31 2.96 14.19
CA VAL A 153 4.07 1.99 13.42
C VAL A 153 5.36 1.70 14.17
N LEU A 154 5.50 0.44 14.57
CA LEU A 154 6.68 -0.06 15.25
C LEU A 154 7.43 -1.03 14.35
N MET A 155 8.74 -1.13 14.55
CA MET A 155 9.61 -2.09 13.85
C MET A 155 10.48 -2.83 14.84
N ASP A 156 10.57 -4.16 14.74
CA ASP A 156 11.48 -4.93 15.58
C ASP A 156 12.91 -4.97 15.00
N SER A 157 13.79 -5.71 15.68
CA SER A 157 15.20 -5.90 15.28
C SER A 157 15.37 -6.73 13.99
N ASN A 158 14.33 -7.43 13.54
CA ASN A 158 14.31 -8.22 12.30
C ASN A 158 13.63 -7.46 11.15
N GLU A 159 13.42 -6.15 11.30
CA GLU A 159 12.74 -5.29 10.33
C GLU A 159 11.26 -5.66 10.09
N LYS A 160 10.63 -6.42 10.99
CA LYS A 160 9.19 -6.70 10.92
C LYS A 160 8.42 -5.50 11.46
N LEU A 161 7.40 -5.08 10.70
CA LEU A 161 6.59 -3.90 10.99
C LEU A 161 5.27 -4.28 11.66
N TYR A 162 4.88 -3.47 12.63
CA TYR A 162 3.64 -3.63 13.39
C TYR A 162 2.85 -2.33 13.34
N ASN A 163 1.59 -2.38 12.92
CA ASN A 163 0.64 -1.29 13.17
C ASN A 163 -0.11 -1.56 14.46
N ILE A 164 0.07 -0.68 15.45
CA ILE A 164 -0.58 -0.81 16.75
C ILE A 164 -1.65 0.25 16.95
N GLN A 165 -2.72 -0.13 17.65
CA GLN A 165 -3.81 0.77 18.03
C GLN A 165 -3.63 1.33 19.43
N ALA A 166 -3.99 2.61 19.60
CA ALA A 166 -4.00 3.28 20.89
C ALA A 166 -5.10 2.72 21.80
N LEU A 167 -4.74 2.29 23.02
CA LEU A 167 -5.69 1.84 24.03
C LEU A 167 -6.43 3.01 24.68
N HIS A 168 -5.73 3.86 25.44
CA HIS A 168 -6.36 4.93 26.23
C HIS A 168 -6.03 6.32 25.71
N SER A 169 -4.75 6.70 25.82
CA SER A 169 -4.24 7.98 25.37
C SER A 169 -3.88 7.92 23.90
N SER A 170 -4.00 9.06 23.21
CA SER A 170 -3.53 9.16 21.84
C SER A 170 -2.01 8.96 21.78
N PHE A 171 -1.49 8.44 20.67
CA PHE A 171 -0.03 8.35 20.54
C PHE A 171 0.63 9.73 20.43
N GLU A 172 -0.10 10.76 20.01
CA GLU A 172 0.38 12.15 20.06
C GLU A 172 0.60 12.64 21.48
N ASP A 173 -0.28 12.27 22.42
CA ASP A 173 -0.13 12.60 23.83
C ASP A 173 1.02 11.82 24.49
N ILE A 174 1.19 10.56 24.11
CA ILE A 174 2.23 9.65 24.64
C ILE A 174 3.61 10.04 24.09
N PHE A 175 3.71 10.25 22.77
CA PHE A 175 4.95 10.53 22.07
C PHE A 175 5.04 12.02 21.75
N GLN A 176 5.57 12.80 22.69
CA GLN A 176 5.76 14.25 22.52
C GLN A 176 7.16 14.62 22.01
N SER A 177 8.03 13.63 21.76
CA SER A 177 9.39 13.91 21.34
C SER A 177 9.44 14.47 19.92
N LYS A 178 10.41 15.36 19.68
CA LYS A 178 10.71 15.93 18.35
C LYS A 178 11.58 15.00 17.51
N SER A 179 12.09 13.91 18.09
CA SER A 179 12.91 12.94 17.38
C SER A 179 12.07 12.22 16.32
N LYS A 180 12.68 12.03 15.14
CA LYS A 180 12.04 11.34 14.02
C LYS A 180 11.72 9.88 14.36
N TYR A 181 12.61 9.24 15.12
CA TYR A 181 12.52 7.85 15.53
C TYR A 181 12.76 7.74 17.04
N GLN A 182 12.16 6.74 17.67
CA GLN A 182 12.37 6.44 19.09
C GLN A 182 12.59 4.93 19.26
N LEU A 183 13.44 4.52 20.21
CA LEU A 183 13.54 3.12 20.63
C LEU A 183 12.63 2.92 21.84
N LEU A 184 11.63 2.05 21.72
CA LEU A 184 10.64 1.76 22.74
C LEU A 184 10.69 0.30 23.12
N ARG A 185 10.78 0.00 24.42
CA ARG A 185 10.53 -1.30 25.00
C ARG A 185 9.08 -1.38 25.49
N THR A 186 8.31 -2.23 24.83
CA THR A 186 6.88 -2.43 25.09
C THR A 186 6.52 -3.87 24.73
N SER A 187 5.28 -4.28 25.00
CA SER A 187 4.73 -5.54 24.50
C SER A 187 3.90 -5.25 23.26
N LEU A 188 4.01 -6.09 22.24
CA LEU A 188 3.09 -6.09 21.11
C LEU A 188 2.32 -7.39 21.12
N MET A 189 1.01 -7.29 21.31
CA MET A 189 0.17 -8.46 21.42
C MET A 189 -0.95 -8.46 20.38
N PRO A 190 -1.27 -9.63 19.85
CA PRO A 190 -2.41 -9.79 18.99
C PRO A 190 -3.74 -9.67 19.75
N TYR A 191 -4.66 -8.87 19.22
CA TYR A 191 -5.99 -8.67 19.81
C TYR A 191 -7.06 -8.55 18.73
N GLY A 192 -7.73 -9.66 18.41
CA GLY A 192 -8.64 -9.72 17.26
C GLY A 192 -7.87 -9.50 15.96
N ASP A 193 -8.24 -8.46 15.21
CA ASP A 193 -7.61 -8.08 13.95
C ASP A 193 -6.57 -6.93 14.11
N TYR A 194 -6.08 -6.74 15.34
CA TYR A 194 -5.22 -5.61 15.72
C TYR A 194 -3.96 -6.10 16.44
N TYR A 195 -2.85 -5.39 16.29
CA TYR A 195 -1.86 -5.36 17.36
C TYR A 195 -2.22 -4.23 18.32
N ILE A 196 -2.06 -4.50 19.62
CA ILE A 196 -2.04 -3.47 20.64
C ILE A 196 -0.80 -3.63 21.50
N SER A 197 -0.44 -2.55 22.18
CA SER A 197 0.48 -2.65 23.30
C SER A 197 -0.28 -2.75 24.61
N ASP A 198 0.43 -3.08 25.68
CA ASP A 198 -0.10 -2.98 27.04
C ASP A 198 -0.23 -1.54 27.58
N GLY A 199 0.04 -0.53 26.74
CA GLY A 199 -0.02 0.88 27.11
C GLY A 199 1.19 1.39 27.91
N LEU A 200 2.20 0.54 28.15
CA LEU A 200 3.42 0.92 28.86
C LEU A 200 4.61 0.98 27.89
N TYR A 201 5.29 2.13 27.85
CA TYR A 201 6.43 2.38 26.99
C TYR A 201 7.61 2.86 27.81
N THR A 202 8.75 2.19 27.70
CA THR A 202 10.02 2.68 28.24
C THR A 202 11.02 2.79 27.08
N GLY A 203 11.96 3.71 27.09
CA GLY A 203 12.77 3.89 25.89
C GLY A 203 13.64 5.12 25.85
N THR A 204 14.22 5.38 24.69
CA THR A 204 14.97 6.61 24.41
C THR A 204 14.52 7.23 23.10
N ASP A 205 14.43 8.55 23.10
CA ASP A 205 14.18 9.36 21.92
C ASP A 205 15.47 9.73 21.17
N LYS A 206 16.64 9.29 21.65
CA LYS A 206 17.93 9.59 21.03
C LYS A 206 18.51 8.31 20.44
N LEU A 207 18.34 8.15 19.13
CA LEU A 207 19.02 7.09 18.40
C LEU A 207 20.42 7.53 17.95
N PRO A 208 21.40 6.62 17.85
CA PRO A 208 22.65 6.91 17.16
C PRO A 208 22.40 7.29 15.69
N ALA A 209 23.15 8.25 15.15
CA ALA A 209 22.97 8.73 13.77
C ALA A 209 23.11 7.63 12.71
N GLU A 210 23.91 6.59 12.97
CA GLU A 210 24.04 5.42 12.09
C GLU A 210 22.74 4.62 12.01
N VAL A 211 22.03 4.49 13.14
CA VAL A 211 20.73 3.82 13.21
C VAL A 211 19.68 4.68 12.51
N GLU A 212 19.64 6.00 12.76
CA GLU A 212 18.73 6.89 12.04
C GLU A 212 18.96 6.85 10.53
N HIS A 213 20.23 6.86 10.09
CA HIS A 213 20.55 6.74 8.67
C HIS A 213 20.12 5.39 8.09
N SER A 214 20.30 4.30 8.84
CA SER A 214 19.81 2.98 8.44
C SER A 214 18.28 2.98 8.32
N LEU A 215 17.57 3.53 9.30
CA LEU A 215 16.11 3.67 9.29
C LEU A 215 15.64 4.58 8.15
N ASP A 216 16.40 5.58 7.74
CA ASP A 216 16.09 6.40 6.55
C ASP A 216 16.22 5.60 5.24
N GLN A 217 17.07 4.57 5.22
CA GLN A 217 17.26 3.68 4.08
C GLN A 217 16.35 2.46 4.10
N VAL A 218 15.80 2.10 5.28
CA VAL A 218 14.68 1.15 5.34
C VAL A 218 13.62 1.76 4.46
N ALA A 219 13.42 1.17 3.28
CA ALA A 219 12.29 1.52 2.45
C ALA A 219 11.11 1.29 3.39
N TYR A 220 10.43 2.36 3.81
CA TYR A 220 9.20 2.30 4.59
C TYR A 220 8.16 1.61 3.70
N ARG A 221 8.34 0.31 3.57
CA ARG A 221 7.57 -0.65 2.82
C ARG A 221 6.45 -0.97 3.76
N ASN A 222 5.38 -0.19 3.66
CA ASN A 222 4.09 -0.51 4.23
C ASN A 222 4.14 -1.08 5.66
N PRO A 223 3.93 -0.29 6.73
CA PRO A 223 3.31 -0.82 7.93
C PRO A 223 2.19 -1.76 7.53
N ILE A 224 2.40 -3.04 7.81
CA ILE A 224 1.38 -4.06 7.68
C ILE A 224 0.27 -3.60 8.61
N ILE A 225 -0.80 -3.06 8.02
CA ILE A 225 -1.89 -2.44 8.78
C ILE A 225 -2.87 -3.47 9.32
N HIS A 226 -2.79 -4.72 8.88
CA HIS A 226 -3.70 -5.75 9.37
C HIS A 226 -2.92 -6.80 10.11
N TYR A 227 -3.04 -6.80 11.44
CA TYR A 227 -2.86 -8.05 12.15
C TYR A 227 -4.08 -8.90 11.85
N ASN A 228 -4.05 -9.72 10.82
CA ASN A 228 -5.03 -10.79 10.71
C ASN A 228 -4.39 -12.02 11.35
N ARG A 229 -4.89 -12.46 12.52
CA ARG A 229 -4.37 -13.66 13.20
C ARG A 229 -4.35 -14.90 12.30
N LEU A 230 -5.23 -14.93 11.29
CA LEU A 230 -5.31 -16.01 10.32
C LEU A 230 -4.48 -15.75 9.04
N ASN A 231 -3.84 -14.58 8.92
CA ASN A 231 -3.15 -14.08 7.72
C ASN A 231 -3.99 -14.13 6.44
N LYS A 232 -5.32 -14.22 6.57
CA LYS A 232 -6.19 -14.45 5.42
C LYS A 232 -6.20 -13.26 4.48
N LEU A 233 -6.15 -12.02 4.94
CA LEU A 233 -6.26 -10.89 4.00
C LEU A 233 -4.92 -10.47 3.41
N ILE A 234 -4.80 -10.58 2.09
CA ILE A 234 -3.68 -10.11 1.28
C ILE A 234 -4.15 -8.94 0.43
N ASN A 235 -3.23 -8.00 0.25
CA ASN A 235 -3.46 -6.83 -0.57
C ASN A 235 -2.73 -6.98 -1.90
N ILE A 236 -3.47 -6.85 -2.99
CA ILE A 236 -2.91 -6.92 -4.33
C ILE A 236 -3.03 -5.54 -4.96
N PRO A 237 -1.92 -4.89 -5.36
CA PRO A 237 -1.98 -3.67 -6.14
C PRO A 237 -2.81 -3.90 -7.40
N LEU A 238 -3.62 -2.92 -7.76
CA LEU A 238 -4.37 -2.90 -9.01
C LEU A 238 -3.91 -1.70 -9.83
N VAL A 239 -3.52 -1.93 -11.06
CA VAL A 239 -2.95 -0.91 -11.95
C VAL A 239 -3.80 -0.87 -13.21
N LEU A 240 -4.52 0.23 -13.41
CA LEU A 240 -5.40 0.42 -14.56
C LEU A 240 -4.75 1.41 -15.52
N ASN A 241 -4.47 0.97 -16.74
CA ASN A 241 -3.72 1.75 -17.73
C ASN A 241 -4.63 2.29 -18.83
N PHE A 242 -4.44 3.56 -19.19
CA PHE A 242 -5.25 4.30 -20.14
C PHE A 242 -4.37 5.07 -21.13
N ALA A 243 -4.83 5.18 -22.37
CA ALA A 243 -4.46 6.28 -23.24
C ALA A 243 -5.64 7.24 -23.32
N ILE A 244 -5.44 8.51 -22.94
CA ILE A 244 -6.50 9.53 -22.93
C ILE A 244 -6.23 10.51 -24.07
N PHE A 245 -7.25 10.73 -24.90
CA PHE A 245 -7.22 11.58 -26.08
C PHE A 245 -8.07 12.83 -25.88
N CYS A 246 -7.59 13.95 -26.40
CA CYS A 246 -8.39 15.16 -26.59
C CYS A 246 -7.79 15.99 -27.74
N ALA A 247 -8.46 17.08 -28.13
CA ALA A 247 -7.84 18.07 -29.00
C ALA A 247 -6.61 18.68 -28.30
N VAL A 248 -5.53 18.90 -29.06
CA VAL A 248 -4.24 19.34 -28.49
C VAL A 248 -4.32 20.66 -27.73
N ASP A 249 -5.22 21.56 -28.12
CA ASP A 249 -5.44 22.85 -27.45
C ASP A 249 -6.09 22.71 -26.06
N HIS A 250 -6.87 21.65 -25.87
CA HIS A 250 -7.53 21.36 -24.59
C HIS A 250 -6.71 20.44 -23.68
N PHE A 251 -5.54 19.97 -24.12
CA PHE A 251 -4.78 18.95 -23.37
C PHE A 251 -4.39 19.39 -21.95
N LYS A 252 -3.97 20.65 -21.76
CA LYS A 252 -3.61 21.15 -20.43
C LYS A 252 -4.82 21.22 -19.49
N GLU A 253 -5.97 21.58 -20.04
CA GLU A 253 -7.24 21.70 -19.31
C GLU A 253 -7.78 20.31 -18.94
N MET A 254 -7.75 19.38 -19.89
CA MET A 254 -8.04 17.96 -19.68
C MET A 254 -7.18 17.41 -18.54
N GLU A 255 -5.88 17.66 -18.62
CA GLU A 255 -4.93 17.20 -17.61
C GLU A 255 -5.26 17.78 -16.23
N ASP A 256 -5.42 19.09 -16.08
CA ASP A 256 -5.77 19.69 -14.80
C ASP A 256 -7.04 19.05 -14.19
N MET A 257 -8.02 18.73 -15.04
CA MET A 257 -9.25 18.06 -14.62
C MET A 257 -9.02 16.63 -14.12
N ILE A 258 -8.40 15.77 -14.94
CA ILE A 258 -8.20 14.35 -14.58
C ILE A 258 -7.17 14.16 -13.46
N LEU A 259 -6.28 15.13 -13.24
CA LEU A 259 -5.28 15.07 -12.18
C LEU A 259 -5.84 15.53 -10.83
N LYS A 260 -6.60 16.63 -10.82
CA LYS A 260 -6.96 17.33 -9.58
C LYS A 260 -8.44 17.25 -9.22
N ASN A 261 -9.33 17.06 -10.20
CA ASN A 261 -10.77 17.30 -10.06
C ASN A 261 -11.63 16.13 -10.52
N ILE A 262 -11.17 14.89 -10.31
CA ILE A 262 -11.97 13.69 -10.62
C ILE A 262 -13.23 13.69 -9.75
N PRO A 263 -14.44 13.65 -10.34
CA PRO A 263 -15.68 13.53 -9.59
C PRO A 263 -15.72 12.25 -8.75
N LEU A 264 -16.25 12.30 -7.53
CA LEU A 264 -16.39 11.11 -6.69
C LEU A 264 -17.17 9.98 -7.39
N LYS A 265 -18.28 10.33 -8.06
CA LYS A 265 -19.09 9.38 -8.84
C LYS A 265 -18.31 8.67 -9.94
N PHE A 266 -17.36 9.37 -10.57
CA PHE A 266 -16.49 8.76 -11.58
C PHE A 266 -15.67 7.64 -10.95
N SER A 267 -15.05 7.90 -9.78
CA SER A 267 -14.25 6.92 -9.08
C SER A 267 -15.06 5.74 -8.56
N GLU A 268 -16.27 5.99 -8.02
CA GLU A 268 -17.21 4.94 -7.61
C GLU A 268 -17.64 4.06 -8.80
N GLY A 269 -17.97 4.71 -9.92
CA GLY A 269 -18.28 4.02 -11.17
C GLY A 269 -17.10 3.19 -11.66
N LEU A 270 -15.89 3.73 -11.60
CA LEU A 270 -14.67 3.02 -11.96
C LEU A 270 -14.44 1.80 -11.05
N ILE A 271 -14.61 1.91 -9.73
CA ILE A 271 -14.51 0.78 -8.79
C ILE A 271 -15.53 -0.31 -9.16
N SER A 272 -16.78 0.07 -9.44
CA SER A 272 -17.83 -0.91 -9.73
C SER A 272 -17.59 -1.72 -11.02
N LEU A 273 -16.77 -1.22 -11.95
CA LEU A 273 -16.35 -1.98 -13.13
C LEU A 273 -15.42 -3.17 -12.78
N PHE A 274 -14.73 -3.10 -11.64
CA PHE A 274 -13.79 -4.12 -11.17
C PHE A 274 -14.30 -4.92 -9.95
N ASP A 275 -15.51 -4.61 -9.48
CA ASP A 275 -16.12 -5.29 -8.33
C ASP A 275 -16.28 -6.79 -8.61
N ASN A 276 -15.98 -7.61 -7.59
CA ASN A 276 -15.96 -9.07 -7.73
C ASN A 276 -16.15 -9.80 -6.39
N GLU A 277 -16.47 -11.09 -6.47
CA GLU A 277 -16.74 -11.92 -5.30
C GLU A 277 -15.48 -12.37 -4.51
N TYR A 278 -14.28 -12.22 -5.07
CA TYR A 278 -13.03 -12.68 -4.47
C TYR A 278 -12.35 -11.60 -3.62
N SER A 279 -12.64 -10.33 -3.89
CA SER A 279 -12.18 -9.21 -3.08
C SER A 279 -13.25 -8.76 -2.09
N HIS A 280 -12.87 -8.59 -0.83
CA HIS A 280 -13.71 -7.91 0.16
C HIS A 280 -13.94 -6.45 -0.21
N ARG A 281 -12.95 -5.83 -0.86
CA ARG A 281 -12.95 -4.42 -1.21
C ARG A 281 -11.93 -4.12 -2.30
N ILE A 282 -12.25 -3.16 -3.16
CA ILE A 282 -11.29 -2.52 -4.07
C ILE A 282 -11.26 -1.01 -3.77
N ASN A 283 -10.06 -0.48 -3.54
CA ASN A 283 -9.82 0.93 -3.29
C ASN A 283 -9.07 1.56 -4.47
N ILE A 284 -9.41 2.79 -4.86
CA ILE A 284 -8.64 3.57 -5.84
C ILE A 284 -7.83 4.65 -5.11
N ILE A 285 -6.52 4.45 -5.13
CA ILE A 285 -5.56 5.18 -4.31
C ILE A 285 -5.08 6.45 -5.01
N SER A 286 -5.24 6.56 -6.32
CA SER A 286 -4.74 7.70 -7.05
C SER A 286 -5.78 8.29 -7.98
N SER A 287 -5.66 9.60 -8.22
CA SER A 287 -6.12 10.17 -9.47
C SER A 287 -5.31 9.61 -10.65
N PHE A 288 -5.60 10.04 -11.87
CA PHE A 288 -4.83 9.62 -13.04
C PHE A 288 -3.38 10.09 -12.90
N LEU A 289 -2.42 9.18 -12.84
CA LEU A 289 -0.99 9.50 -12.81
C LEU A 289 -0.45 9.43 -14.24
N ARG A 290 0.30 10.43 -14.70
CA ARG A 290 0.92 10.37 -16.04
C ARG A 290 1.93 9.22 -16.06
N SER A 291 1.62 8.17 -16.81
CA SER A 291 2.33 6.89 -16.72
C SER A 291 3.80 7.02 -17.09
N THR A 292 4.15 7.92 -18.01
CA THR A 292 5.54 8.15 -18.44
C THR A 292 6.40 8.76 -17.35
N ASP A 293 5.85 9.68 -16.56
CA ASP A 293 6.57 10.29 -15.43
C ASP A 293 6.68 9.33 -14.27
N LEU A 294 5.56 8.69 -13.92
CA LEU A 294 5.52 7.69 -12.86
C LEU A 294 6.51 6.58 -13.18
N SER A 295 6.48 6.05 -14.40
CA SER A 295 7.46 5.09 -14.91
C SER A 295 8.90 5.57 -14.70
N TYR A 296 9.24 6.77 -15.16
CA TYR A 296 10.59 7.29 -15.01
C TYR A 296 11.06 7.32 -13.54
N GLU A 297 10.17 7.67 -12.61
CA GLU A 297 10.46 7.64 -11.18
C GLU A 297 10.54 6.23 -10.61
N LEU A 298 9.71 5.30 -11.09
CA LEU A 298 9.74 3.90 -10.64
C LEU A 298 10.97 3.12 -11.10
N ASN A 299 11.65 3.57 -12.16
CA ASN A 299 12.88 2.95 -12.66
C ASN A 299 14.15 3.38 -11.91
N ASN A 300 14.07 4.28 -10.93
CA ASN A 300 15.21 4.66 -10.11
C ASN A 300 15.34 3.73 -8.89
N ASP A 301 16.46 3.82 -8.16
CA ASP A 301 16.72 2.98 -6.98
C ASP A 301 15.68 3.15 -5.85
N LYS A 302 14.89 4.23 -5.89
CA LYS A 302 13.83 4.54 -4.94
C LYS A 302 12.42 4.25 -5.48
N GLY A 303 12.30 3.68 -6.66
CA GLY A 303 11.00 3.52 -7.33
C GLY A 303 10.00 2.69 -6.53
N GLU A 304 10.45 1.55 -6.00
CA GLU A 304 9.63 0.70 -5.11
C GLU A 304 9.18 1.46 -3.85
N GLN A 305 10.04 2.34 -3.32
CA GLN A 305 9.72 3.15 -2.16
C GLN A 305 8.66 4.21 -2.49
N ILE A 306 8.79 4.90 -3.62
CA ILE A 306 7.79 5.88 -4.09
C ILE A 306 6.43 5.22 -4.24
N LEU A 307 6.38 4.03 -4.85
CA LEU A 307 5.11 3.32 -4.99
C LEU A 307 4.53 2.93 -3.62
N SER A 308 5.34 2.34 -2.74
CA SER A 308 4.90 1.94 -1.41
C SER A 308 4.36 3.15 -0.63
N HIS A 309 5.01 4.31 -0.75
CA HIS A 309 4.54 5.56 -0.16
C HIS A 309 3.20 6.04 -0.75
N ILE A 310 3.00 5.93 -2.07
CA ILE A 310 1.71 6.29 -2.70
C ILE A 310 0.62 5.31 -2.24
N ILE A 311 0.85 4.01 -2.39
CA ILE A 311 -0.12 2.94 -2.07
C ILE A 311 -0.51 2.97 -0.59
N GLY A 312 0.48 3.10 0.28
CA GLY A 312 0.27 3.05 1.71
C GLY A 312 -0.04 4.40 2.35
N GLY A 313 0.84 5.37 2.16
CA GLY A 313 0.74 6.66 2.83
C GLY A 313 -0.50 7.46 2.43
N ALA A 314 -0.86 7.44 1.14
CA ALA A 314 -2.03 8.20 0.69
C ALA A 314 -3.33 7.65 1.32
N SER A 315 -3.45 6.33 1.41
CA SER A 315 -4.63 5.65 1.98
C SER A 315 -4.81 5.97 3.47
N VAL A 316 -3.72 5.96 4.25
CA VAL A 316 -3.73 6.35 5.69
C VAL A 316 -4.21 7.77 5.85
N ILE A 317 -3.53 8.71 5.21
CA ILE A 317 -3.84 10.14 5.37
C ILE A 317 -5.27 10.42 4.92
N ASN A 318 -5.76 9.76 3.87
CA ASN A 318 -7.14 9.93 3.42
C ASN A 318 -8.14 9.58 4.53
N PHE A 319 -7.93 8.47 5.22
CA PHE A 319 -8.78 8.06 6.33
C PHE A 319 -8.66 8.94 7.56
N GLU A 320 -7.44 9.34 7.94
CA GLU A 320 -7.21 10.22 9.09
C GLU A 320 -7.92 11.57 8.91
N LEU A 321 -8.05 12.05 7.67
CA LEU A 321 -8.84 13.23 7.34
C LEU A 321 -10.36 12.99 7.36
N GLY A 322 -10.81 11.79 7.73
CA GLY A 322 -12.22 11.42 7.81
C GLY A 322 -12.87 11.18 6.45
N ASN A 323 -12.10 11.07 5.36
CA ASN A 323 -12.66 10.76 4.05
C ASN A 323 -13.07 9.28 4.03
N LYS A 324 -14.38 9.05 3.95
CA LYS A 324 -14.95 7.71 3.85
C LYS A 324 -14.90 7.12 2.43
N THR A 325 -14.38 7.89 1.48
CA THR A 325 -14.38 7.54 0.06
C THR A 325 -13.18 6.68 -0.27
N ASP A 326 -13.41 5.65 -1.09
CA ASP A 326 -12.36 4.80 -1.63
C ASP A 326 -11.55 5.43 -2.76
N ALA A 327 -11.88 6.69 -3.10
CA ALA A 327 -11.11 7.55 -3.97
C ALA A 327 -10.29 8.53 -3.14
N ILE A 328 -8.98 8.56 -3.37
CA ILE A 328 -8.06 9.46 -2.65
C ILE A 328 -7.96 10.81 -3.41
N PRO A 329 -8.26 11.94 -2.74
CA PRO A 329 -8.11 13.26 -3.35
C PRO A 329 -6.66 13.58 -3.73
N TYR A 330 -6.46 14.33 -4.82
CA TYR A 330 -5.13 14.77 -5.24
C TYR A 330 -4.38 15.54 -4.15
N GLU A 331 -5.10 16.29 -3.32
CA GLU A 331 -4.54 17.02 -2.18
C GLU A 331 -3.86 16.13 -1.14
N VAL A 332 -4.30 14.87 -1.02
CA VAL A 332 -3.65 13.84 -0.21
C VAL A 332 -2.49 13.21 -0.98
N LEU A 333 -2.73 12.78 -2.22
CA LEU A 333 -1.73 12.15 -3.08
C LEU A 333 -0.48 13.02 -3.26
N LYS A 334 -0.64 14.35 -3.43
CA LYS A 334 0.48 15.27 -3.68
C LYS A 334 1.47 15.37 -2.51
N LYS A 335 1.13 14.87 -1.33
CA LYS A 335 2.07 14.71 -0.21
C LYS A 335 3.12 13.62 -0.49
N PHE A 336 2.80 12.67 -1.37
CA PHE A 336 3.62 11.50 -1.68
C PHE A 336 4.18 11.53 -3.10
N TYR A 337 3.39 12.01 -4.06
CA TYR A 337 3.78 12.10 -5.45
C TYR A 337 3.27 13.40 -6.07
N VAL A 338 4.19 14.29 -6.40
CA VAL A 338 3.86 15.56 -7.06
C VAL A 338 3.99 15.37 -8.56
N GLN A 339 2.85 15.39 -9.24
CA GLN A 339 2.85 15.28 -10.68
C GLN A 339 3.50 16.50 -11.32
N LYS A 340 4.52 16.24 -12.15
CA LYS A 340 5.27 17.30 -12.80
C LYS A 340 4.36 18.07 -13.76
N PRO A 341 4.43 19.41 -13.75
CA PRO A 341 3.90 20.22 -14.83
C PRO A 341 4.33 19.69 -16.21
N ILE A 342 3.46 19.81 -17.22
CA ILE A 342 3.71 19.20 -18.55
C ILE A 342 5.03 19.64 -19.18
N ASP A 343 5.51 20.86 -18.91
CA ASP A 343 6.79 21.40 -19.38
C ASP A 343 8.01 20.73 -18.75
N LYS A 344 7.82 20.05 -17.61
CA LYS A 344 8.85 19.27 -16.91
C LYS A 344 8.63 17.76 -17.03
N SER A 345 7.64 17.35 -17.82
CA SER A 345 7.28 15.96 -18.02
C SER A 345 8.17 15.25 -19.03
N GLN A 346 8.31 13.94 -18.88
CA GLN A 346 8.84 13.05 -19.92
C GLN A 346 8.00 13.11 -21.21
N SER A 347 6.71 13.44 -21.11
CA SER A 347 5.82 13.62 -22.27
C SER A 347 5.96 14.99 -22.94
N PHE A 348 6.75 15.93 -22.40
CA PHE A 348 6.81 17.30 -22.90
C PHE A 348 7.21 17.39 -24.38
N ASN A 349 8.23 16.64 -24.80
CA ASN A 349 8.72 16.69 -26.18
C ASN A 349 7.64 16.25 -27.18
N SER A 350 6.84 15.24 -26.83
CA SER A 350 5.74 14.76 -27.66
C SER A 350 4.62 15.80 -27.73
N TYR A 351 4.25 16.38 -26.57
CA TYR A 351 3.27 17.45 -26.49
C TYR A 351 3.70 18.70 -27.27
N ASN A 352 4.95 19.13 -27.11
CA ASN A 352 5.50 20.31 -27.76
C ASN A 352 5.56 20.13 -29.30
N LYS A 353 5.83 18.91 -29.78
CA LYS A 353 5.72 18.61 -31.22
C LYS A 353 4.29 18.71 -31.71
N ALA A 354 3.31 18.27 -30.92
CA ALA A 354 1.90 18.33 -31.29
C ALA A 354 1.37 19.77 -31.33
N ILE A 355 1.69 20.59 -30.33
CA ILE A 355 1.17 21.97 -30.25
C ILE A 355 1.78 22.93 -31.27
N ASN A 356 3.00 22.64 -31.74
CA ASN A 356 3.71 23.45 -32.74
C ASN A 356 3.47 22.97 -34.20
N LYS A 357 2.52 22.05 -34.43
CA LYS A 357 2.05 21.76 -35.79
C LYS A 357 1.41 23.01 -36.40
N ASP A 358 1.35 23.07 -37.73
CA ASP A 358 0.66 24.16 -38.41
C ASP A 358 -0.81 24.27 -37.95
N PRO A 359 -1.43 25.47 -37.96
CA PRO A 359 -2.76 25.68 -37.40
C PRO A 359 -3.85 24.77 -37.97
N LEU A 360 -3.77 24.41 -39.25
CA LEU A 360 -4.74 23.53 -39.90
C LEU A 360 -4.58 22.09 -39.43
N ALA A 361 -3.36 21.58 -39.38
CA ALA A 361 -3.07 20.27 -38.80
C ALA A 361 -3.41 20.21 -37.31
N LYS A 362 -3.25 21.33 -36.60
CA LYS A 362 -3.55 21.44 -35.17
C LYS A 362 -5.04 21.29 -34.88
N MET A 363 -5.90 21.97 -35.65
CA MET A 363 -7.36 21.91 -35.52
C MET A 363 -7.94 20.50 -35.63
N VAL A 364 -7.30 19.64 -36.44
CA VAL A 364 -7.72 18.24 -36.63
C VAL A 364 -6.88 17.24 -35.85
N SER A 365 -5.83 17.70 -35.15
CA SER A 365 -4.96 16.81 -34.40
C SER A 365 -5.51 16.52 -33.01
N THR A 366 -5.74 15.25 -32.76
CA THR A 366 -5.88 14.72 -31.41
C THR A 366 -4.48 14.48 -30.85
N TYR A 367 -4.32 14.73 -29.55
CA TYR A 367 -3.12 14.38 -28.81
C TYR A 367 -3.52 13.38 -27.71
N SER A 368 -2.68 12.38 -27.52
CA SER A 368 -2.85 11.42 -26.42
C SER A 368 -1.64 11.35 -25.52
N SER A 369 -1.92 11.04 -24.26
CA SER A 369 -0.92 10.69 -23.26
C SER A 369 -1.38 9.44 -22.50
N PHE A 370 -0.42 8.80 -21.85
CA PHE A 370 -0.65 7.61 -21.04
C PHE A 370 -0.89 8.00 -19.59
N TYR A 371 -1.93 7.42 -19.00
CA TYR A 371 -2.28 7.61 -17.61
C TYR A 371 -2.54 6.27 -16.93
N THR A 372 -2.23 6.22 -15.64
CA THR A 372 -2.42 5.04 -14.80
C THR A 372 -3.22 5.43 -13.58
N VAL A 373 -4.22 4.63 -13.23
CA VAL A 373 -4.92 4.70 -11.95
C VAL A 373 -4.41 3.55 -11.09
N LEU A 374 -3.99 3.85 -9.86
CA LEU A 374 -3.55 2.87 -8.88
C LEU A 374 -4.68 2.54 -7.92
N GLY A 375 -4.81 1.28 -7.57
CA GLY A 375 -5.74 0.75 -6.60
C GLY A 375 -5.14 -0.40 -5.78
N ILE A 376 -5.91 -0.89 -4.83
CA ILE A 376 -5.63 -2.09 -4.03
C ILE A 376 -6.90 -2.93 -4.00
N ALA A 377 -6.76 -4.24 -4.23
CA ALA A 377 -7.76 -5.23 -3.90
C ALA A 377 -7.41 -5.94 -2.58
N HIS A 378 -8.38 -6.04 -1.67
CA HIS A 378 -8.27 -6.76 -0.38
C HIS A 378 -8.89 -8.15 -0.55
N ILE A 379 -8.08 -9.20 -0.50
CA ILE A 379 -8.44 -10.55 -0.95
C ILE A 379 -8.04 -11.58 0.10
N ASP A 380 -8.83 -12.64 0.28
CA ASP A 380 -8.41 -13.74 1.14
C ASP A 380 -7.24 -14.54 0.50
N GLU A 381 -6.32 -15.07 1.29
CA GLU A 381 -5.07 -15.70 0.85
C GLU A 381 -5.37 -16.95 0.03
N ASP A 382 -6.41 -17.68 0.42
CA ASP A 382 -6.94 -18.83 -0.32
C ASP A 382 -7.75 -18.44 -1.57
N LYS A 383 -7.90 -17.14 -1.84
CA LYS A 383 -8.59 -16.55 -3.00
C LYS A 383 -7.69 -15.76 -3.94
N ILE A 384 -6.38 -15.74 -3.72
CA ILE A 384 -5.43 -15.05 -4.58
C ILE A 384 -5.49 -15.59 -6.02
N ASP A 385 -5.43 -16.91 -6.19
CA ASP A 385 -5.42 -17.52 -7.52
C ASP A 385 -6.75 -17.26 -8.26
N ASP A 386 -7.89 -17.38 -7.55
CA ASP A 386 -9.22 -17.04 -8.07
C ASP A 386 -9.29 -15.56 -8.53
N PHE A 387 -8.66 -14.65 -7.77
CA PHE A 387 -8.59 -13.23 -8.13
C PHE A 387 -7.72 -12.99 -9.37
N TYR A 388 -6.57 -13.66 -9.50
CA TYR A 388 -5.74 -13.54 -10.70
C TYR A 388 -6.45 -14.08 -11.94
N ASP A 389 -7.14 -15.22 -11.83
CA ASP A 389 -7.97 -15.75 -12.91
C ASP A 389 -9.09 -14.76 -13.28
N ASN A 390 -9.66 -14.06 -12.31
CA ASN A 390 -10.62 -12.99 -12.58
C ASN A 390 -9.98 -11.79 -13.30
N LEU A 391 -8.77 -11.36 -12.91
CA LEU A 391 -8.08 -10.30 -13.65
C LEU A 391 -7.86 -10.66 -15.13
N GLU A 392 -7.62 -11.94 -15.44
CA GLU A 392 -7.56 -12.41 -16.82
C GLU A 392 -8.90 -12.33 -17.56
N ILE A 393 -10.04 -12.31 -16.86
CA ILE A 393 -11.35 -12.05 -17.49
C ILE A 393 -11.36 -10.64 -18.12
N PHE A 394 -10.70 -9.65 -17.50
CA PHE A 394 -10.58 -8.28 -18.04
C PHE A 394 -9.75 -8.22 -19.33
N ASN A 395 -9.02 -9.30 -19.63
CA ASN A 395 -8.28 -9.47 -20.88
C ASN A 395 -9.13 -10.12 -21.98
N THR A 396 -10.31 -10.67 -21.67
CA THR A 396 -11.22 -11.22 -22.68
C THR A 396 -11.90 -10.12 -23.49
N LYS A 397 -12.11 -10.38 -24.79
CA LYS A 397 -12.78 -9.44 -25.69
C LYS A 397 -14.12 -8.94 -25.18
N LYS A 398 -14.99 -9.86 -24.74
CA LYS A 398 -16.32 -9.53 -24.21
C LYS A 398 -16.22 -8.57 -23.03
N LYS A 399 -15.37 -8.87 -22.04
CA LYS A 399 -15.22 -8.00 -20.87
C LYS A 399 -14.60 -6.65 -21.25
N ARG A 400 -13.66 -6.62 -22.20
CA ARG A 400 -13.07 -5.39 -22.73
C ARG A 400 -14.08 -4.51 -23.47
N GLU A 401 -15.05 -5.09 -24.18
CA GLU A 401 -16.19 -4.36 -24.76
C GLU A 401 -17.05 -3.72 -23.67
N GLU A 402 -17.42 -4.50 -22.64
CA GLU A 402 -18.19 -4.01 -21.48
C GLU A 402 -17.46 -2.86 -20.76
N LEU A 403 -16.16 -3.03 -20.50
CA LEU A 403 -15.31 -2.01 -19.88
C LEU A 403 -15.19 -0.77 -20.76
N SER A 404 -15.02 -0.94 -22.07
CA SER A 404 -14.91 0.20 -23.00
C SER A 404 -16.17 1.07 -22.94
N VAL A 405 -17.36 0.46 -22.95
CA VAL A 405 -18.62 1.19 -22.83
C VAL A 405 -18.75 1.86 -21.46
N GLY A 406 -18.43 1.13 -20.38
CA GLY A 406 -18.45 1.68 -19.03
C GLY A 406 -17.53 2.90 -18.88
N MET A 407 -16.31 2.81 -19.40
CA MET A 407 -15.32 3.89 -19.38
C MET A 407 -15.75 5.08 -20.24
N GLU A 408 -16.29 4.84 -21.44
CA GLU A 408 -16.82 5.91 -22.30
C GLU A 408 -17.90 6.71 -21.57
N ASN A 409 -18.88 6.03 -20.95
CA ASN A 409 -19.93 6.70 -20.17
C ASN A 409 -19.36 7.55 -19.01
N LEU A 410 -18.35 7.04 -18.30
CA LEU A 410 -17.69 7.78 -17.23
C LEU A 410 -16.96 9.03 -17.75
N PHE A 411 -16.33 8.94 -18.92
CA PHE A 411 -15.62 10.06 -19.54
C PHE A 411 -16.54 11.03 -20.29
N ASP A 412 -17.74 10.63 -20.67
CA ASP A 412 -18.76 11.53 -21.20
C ASP A 412 -19.17 12.57 -20.14
N GLU A 413 -19.31 12.16 -18.87
CA GLU A 413 -19.55 13.09 -17.75
C GLU A 413 -18.41 14.10 -17.58
N LEU A 414 -17.16 13.64 -17.72
CA LEU A 414 -15.98 14.51 -17.69
C LEU A 414 -15.97 15.48 -18.87
N SER A 415 -16.30 14.98 -20.07
CA SER A 415 -16.34 15.75 -21.30
C SER A 415 -17.41 16.84 -21.27
N GLU A 416 -18.61 16.52 -20.77
CA GLU A 416 -19.71 17.48 -20.57
C GLU A 416 -19.28 18.60 -19.64
N LYS A 417 -18.65 18.25 -18.50
CA LYS A 417 -18.12 19.22 -17.54
C LYS A 417 -17.00 20.08 -18.13
N ALA A 418 -16.17 19.51 -18.99
CA ALA A 418 -15.05 20.18 -19.64
C ALA A 418 -15.47 21.09 -20.79
N GLY A 419 -16.61 20.81 -21.43
CA GLY A 419 -17.04 21.50 -22.64
C GLY A 419 -16.27 21.09 -23.90
N PHE A 420 -15.53 19.97 -23.86
CA PHE A 420 -14.85 19.38 -25.00
C PHE A 420 -14.71 17.86 -24.82
N GLU A 421 -14.48 17.16 -25.92
CA GLU A 421 -14.38 15.69 -25.94
C GLU A 421 -13.07 15.18 -25.29
N ILE A 422 -13.21 14.28 -24.31
CA ILE A 422 -12.13 13.52 -23.70
C ILE A 422 -12.41 12.04 -23.94
N THR A 423 -11.59 11.39 -24.77
CA THR A 423 -11.82 9.98 -25.11
C THR A 423 -10.82 9.06 -24.42
N PRO A 424 -11.27 8.12 -23.57
CA PRO A 424 -10.41 7.11 -22.98
C PRO A 424 -10.20 5.91 -23.91
N VAL A 425 -9.05 5.26 -23.78
CA VAL A 425 -8.75 3.96 -24.38
C VAL A 425 -8.15 3.09 -23.28
N PHE A 426 -8.85 2.04 -22.88
CA PHE A 426 -8.40 1.14 -21.83
C PHE A 426 -7.32 0.19 -22.38
N LEU A 427 -6.12 0.28 -21.82
CA LEU A 427 -4.98 -0.51 -22.28
C LEU A 427 -4.97 -1.88 -21.59
N GLY A 428 -5.22 -1.91 -20.29
CA GLY A 428 -5.31 -3.13 -19.50
C GLY A 428 -5.27 -2.88 -18.01
N ALA A 429 -5.60 -3.91 -17.25
CA ALA A 429 -5.36 -3.99 -15.81
C ALA A 429 -4.13 -4.87 -15.55
N GLY A 430 -3.45 -4.62 -14.44
CA GLY A 430 -2.39 -5.49 -13.96
C GLY A 430 -2.20 -5.37 -12.45
N GLU A 431 -1.46 -6.33 -11.91
CA GLU A 431 -1.21 -6.49 -10.47
C GLU A 431 0.10 -5.85 -10.01
N ASP A 432 0.89 -5.33 -10.95
CA ASP A 432 2.18 -4.74 -10.68
C ASP A 432 2.53 -3.56 -11.60
N LEU A 433 3.66 -2.92 -11.31
CA LEU A 433 4.16 -1.78 -12.07
C LEU A 433 4.71 -2.14 -13.44
N ASP A 434 5.18 -3.37 -13.63
CA ASP A 434 5.65 -3.83 -14.93
C ASP A 434 4.50 -3.85 -15.94
N SER A 435 3.25 -4.02 -15.46
CA SER A 435 2.06 -3.87 -16.29
C SER A 435 1.99 -2.49 -16.95
N ILE A 436 2.30 -1.39 -16.25
CA ILE A 436 2.28 -0.03 -16.83
C ILE A 436 3.14 0.02 -18.10
N TYR A 437 4.37 -0.48 -18.01
CA TYR A 437 5.29 -0.48 -19.14
C TYR A 437 4.85 -1.42 -20.25
N THR A 438 4.45 -2.63 -19.87
CA THR A 438 4.08 -3.67 -20.80
C THR A 438 2.88 -3.22 -21.62
N GLU A 439 1.87 -2.65 -20.98
CA GLU A 439 0.68 -2.12 -21.63
C GLU A 439 0.99 -0.96 -22.58
N ILE A 440 1.82 -0.01 -22.16
CA ILE A 440 2.19 1.14 -22.99
C ILE A 440 3.01 0.71 -24.21
N GLU A 441 3.96 -0.21 -24.04
CA GLU A 441 4.81 -0.67 -25.14
C GLU A 441 4.01 -1.54 -26.12
N LEU A 442 3.16 -2.46 -25.65
CA LEU A 442 2.26 -3.23 -26.52
C LEU A 442 1.35 -2.32 -27.34
N TYR A 443 0.80 -1.28 -26.70
CA TYR A 443 0.00 -0.29 -27.40
C TYR A 443 0.82 0.47 -28.45
N ARG A 444 2.04 0.91 -28.12
CA ARG A 444 2.91 1.62 -29.07
C ARG A 444 3.31 0.75 -30.26
N GLU A 445 3.64 -0.52 -30.02
CA GLU A 445 3.96 -1.49 -31.07
C GLU A 445 2.76 -1.69 -31.99
N TYR A 446 1.57 -1.89 -31.43
CA TYR A 446 0.34 -1.96 -32.22
C TYR A 446 0.14 -0.70 -33.07
N MET A 447 0.31 0.49 -32.49
CA MET A 447 0.08 1.74 -33.21
C MET A 447 1.15 2.03 -34.28
N GLN A 448 2.35 1.47 -34.19
CA GLN A 448 3.37 1.58 -35.25
C GLN A 448 2.95 0.83 -36.52
N ASP A 449 2.25 -0.30 -36.37
CA ASP A 449 1.74 -1.07 -37.50
C ASP A 449 0.53 -0.40 -38.19
N HIS A 450 -0.10 0.58 -37.54
CA HIS A 450 -1.27 1.30 -38.04
C HIS A 450 -0.90 2.75 -38.35
N SER A 451 -0.48 3.00 -39.59
CA SER A 451 0.10 4.25 -40.09
C SER A 451 -0.69 5.54 -39.78
N THR A 452 -1.98 5.45 -39.48
CA THR A 452 -2.87 6.59 -39.26
C THR A 452 -3.26 6.81 -37.80
N GLY A 453 -2.98 5.86 -36.90
CA GLY A 453 -3.28 5.95 -35.48
C GLY A 453 -4.65 6.54 -35.14
N THR A 454 -5.68 6.17 -35.89
CA THR A 454 -7.02 6.73 -35.75
C THR A 454 -7.66 6.29 -34.44
N LEU A 455 -8.58 7.10 -33.89
CA LEU A 455 -9.32 6.73 -32.67
C LEU A 455 -10.02 5.37 -32.81
N LYS A 456 -10.49 5.05 -34.02
CA LYS A 456 -11.05 3.74 -34.36
C LYS A 456 -10.03 2.61 -34.13
N GLU A 457 -8.80 2.77 -34.60
CA GLU A 457 -7.73 1.79 -34.39
C GLU A 457 -7.37 1.65 -32.91
N CYS A 458 -7.39 2.75 -32.15
CA CYS A 458 -7.19 2.72 -30.70
C CYS A 458 -8.30 1.93 -29.97
N LYS A 459 -9.57 2.16 -30.32
CA LYS A 459 -10.70 1.41 -29.75
C LYS A 459 -10.63 -0.08 -30.12
N ILE A 460 -10.21 -0.40 -31.35
CA ILE A 460 -9.98 -1.79 -31.78
C ILE A 460 -8.89 -2.44 -30.91
N TYR A 461 -7.78 -1.75 -30.60
CA TYR A 461 -6.78 -2.27 -29.67
C TYR A 461 -7.38 -2.52 -28.29
N SER A 462 -8.16 -1.56 -27.78
CA SER A 462 -8.81 -1.67 -26.46
C SER A 462 -9.70 -2.90 -26.35
N ILE A 463 -10.23 -3.44 -27.44
CA ILE A 463 -11.13 -4.60 -27.45
C ILE A 463 -10.39 -5.90 -27.82
N ASN A 464 -9.52 -5.87 -28.83
CA ASN A 464 -8.94 -7.08 -29.45
C ASN A 464 -7.48 -7.36 -29.07
N LYS A 465 -6.95 -6.75 -28.01
CA LYS A 465 -5.53 -6.84 -27.61
C LYS A 465 -4.97 -8.28 -27.63
N ASN A 466 -5.74 -9.27 -27.18
CA ASN A 466 -5.27 -10.65 -26.97
C ASN A 466 -5.69 -11.63 -28.09
N GLU A 467 -6.28 -11.16 -29.19
CA GLU A 467 -6.61 -12.02 -30.36
C GLU A 467 -5.46 -12.11 -31.37
N ARG A 468 -4.26 -11.63 -31.03
CA ARG A 468 -3.06 -11.60 -31.87
C ARG A 468 -1.94 -12.44 -31.25
#